data_AF-A0A1F6LGE7-F1
#
_entry.id   AF-A0A1F6LGE7-F1
#
_cell.length_a   1.000
_cell.length_b   1.000
_cell.length_c   1.000
_cell.angle_alpha   90.00
_cell.angle_beta   90.00
_cell.angle_gamma   90.00
#
_symmetry.space_group_name_H-M   'P 1'
#
loop_
_entity.id
_entity.type
_entity.pdbx_description
1 polymer ?
#
loop_
_entity_poly.entity_id
_entity_poly.type
_entity_poly.pdbx_seq_one_letter_code
_entity_poly.pdbx_strand_id
1 'polypeptide(L)'
;MIARFELVLCLCLMGTIAGVSHPEASQAQPPGPLLARIYPEASAMREKILWLDEGAQAQVRAKARAPFDEPHVSYTEIAGAGGVAGYAFVDDVKGLHEMITYLAALNSDGTVRAVEILAYREAYGFEIKHERFRRQFVGKRLEDPIRVGADIRNIAGATISTNAISTGVRKILALYEVGIKGMVTQGDNRNLPPSPRPSPARGGRGGLQDGYLEHDSGASIRRSRPVWGTTLTVEAADTDRGRDVLEAAFRDVESLTPVFSRYDTASEITRLNARPGEWHDPSVDFAALFDLSMSAARETKGWFDPTKRREGLSHVHLDGGASGRPARMRLDTGTALDFDGIAKGYAVDRVIRILRSAGISSGLVNFGESSIAAIGSPAGAGRWQISVRDPRRPKSVATQPLLRLAIRDAVVSVSGAYERGPHIIDPFTGKPPPDSLLAVVVGPLAAWDGARSDAWSTALFACGPKLLADAGAAGFEALWLGPAGPVRTKGFSAYEEGP
;
A
#
# COMPACT_ATOMS: atom_id res chain seq x y z
N MET A 1 -0.28 -4.82 -85.21
CA MET A 1 0.02 -3.71 -84.27
C MET A 1 -0.08 -4.30 -82.86
N ILE A 2 1.05 -4.78 -82.34
CA ILE A 2 1.16 -5.54 -81.09
C ILE A 2 1.53 -4.54 -79.99
N ALA A 3 0.62 -4.30 -79.04
CA ALA A 3 0.89 -3.41 -77.90
C ALA A 3 1.49 -4.22 -76.75
N ARG A 4 2.71 -3.85 -76.37
CA ARG A 4 3.51 -4.43 -75.29
C ARG A 4 2.92 -4.05 -73.92
N PHE A 5 2.74 -5.06 -73.06
CA PHE A 5 2.62 -4.91 -71.61
C PHE A 5 4.02 -4.64 -71.04
N GLU A 6 4.25 -3.48 -70.41
CA GLU A 6 5.38 -3.29 -69.50
C GLU A 6 4.88 -3.37 -68.05
N LEU A 7 5.44 -4.35 -67.34
CA LEU A 7 5.24 -4.65 -65.94
C LEU A 7 6.21 -3.75 -65.13
N VAL A 8 5.72 -2.66 -64.54
CA VAL A 8 6.52 -1.89 -63.56
C VAL A 8 6.44 -2.61 -62.22
N LEU A 9 7.50 -3.36 -61.92
CA LEU A 9 7.72 -4.03 -60.63
C LEU A 9 8.04 -2.96 -59.57
N CYS A 10 7.03 -2.54 -58.81
CA CYS A 10 7.23 -1.67 -57.65
C CYS A 10 7.79 -2.53 -56.51
N LEU A 11 9.12 -2.46 -56.31
CA LEU A 11 9.83 -3.08 -55.20
C LEU A 11 9.49 -2.32 -53.90
N CYS A 12 8.39 -2.69 -53.24
CA CYS A 12 8.17 -2.29 -51.85
C CYS A 12 9.16 -3.07 -50.98
N LEU A 13 10.23 -2.41 -50.54
CA LEU A 13 11.03 -2.87 -49.41
C LEU A 13 10.07 -3.13 -48.23
N MET A 14 9.90 -4.39 -47.85
CA MET A 14 9.42 -4.75 -46.52
C MET A 14 10.51 -4.34 -45.52
N GLY A 15 10.46 -3.08 -45.08
CA GLY A 15 11.14 -2.68 -43.87
C GLY A 15 10.50 -3.45 -42.72
N THR A 16 11.24 -4.40 -42.15
CA THR A 16 10.98 -4.92 -40.81
C THR A 16 10.87 -3.74 -39.87
N ILE A 17 9.66 -3.36 -39.49
CA ILE A 17 9.43 -2.50 -38.32
C ILE A 17 9.87 -3.35 -37.14
N ALA A 18 11.10 -3.10 -36.67
CA ALA A 18 11.52 -3.53 -35.35
C ALA A 18 10.45 -3.04 -34.38
N GLY A 19 9.72 -3.97 -33.77
CA GLY A 19 8.73 -3.65 -32.76
C GLY A 19 9.39 -2.79 -31.69
N VAL A 20 8.80 -1.62 -31.44
CA VAL A 20 9.16 -0.81 -30.29
C VAL A 20 8.81 -1.64 -29.06
N SER A 21 9.83 -2.23 -28.45
CA SER A 21 9.71 -2.88 -27.15
C SER A 21 9.27 -1.85 -26.13
N HIS A 22 8.02 -1.93 -25.66
CA HIS A 22 7.58 -1.20 -24.49
C HIS A 22 8.39 -1.71 -23.28
N PRO A 23 9.04 -0.84 -22.49
CA PRO A 23 9.75 -1.27 -21.30
C PRO A 23 8.74 -1.80 -20.27
N GLU A 24 8.96 -3.04 -19.83
CA GLU A 24 8.19 -3.74 -18.81
C GLU A 24 8.01 -2.86 -17.54
N ALA A 25 6.79 -2.85 -17.00
CA ALA A 25 6.56 -2.30 -15.67
C ALA A 25 7.49 -3.01 -14.67
N SER A 26 8.32 -2.24 -13.96
CA SER A 26 9.30 -2.84 -13.04
C SER A 26 8.58 -3.45 -11.86
N GLN A 27 8.80 -4.75 -11.65
CA GLN A 27 8.48 -5.43 -10.40
C GLN A 27 9.07 -4.65 -9.22
N ALA A 28 8.31 -4.56 -8.13
CA ALA A 28 8.76 -3.89 -6.92
C ALA A 28 9.92 -4.68 -6.29
N GLN A 29 11.09 -4.06 -6.16
CA GLN A 29 12.22 -4.72 -5.51
C GLN A 29 12.12 -4.59 -3.97
N PRO A 30 12.21 -5.69 -3.20
CA PRO A 30 12.23 -5.61 -1.75
C PRO A 30 13.51 -4.91 -1.26
N PRO A 31 13.44 -4.04 -0.24
CA PRO A 31 14.58 -3.22 0.18
C PRO A 31 15.71 -4.02 0.86
N GLY A 32 15.42 -5.17 1.48
CA GLY A 32 16.42 -5.96 2.24
C GLY A 32 17.65 -6.38 1.42
N PRO A 33 17.50 -7.14 0.32
CA PRO A 33 18.64 -7.54 -0.54
C PRO A 33 19.42 -6.34 -1.09
N LEU A 34 18.72 -5.23 -1.35
CA LEU A 34 19.32 -4.00 -1.84
C LEU A 34 20.16 -3.32 -0.76
N LEU A 35 19.67 -3.25 0.47
CA LEU A 35 20.42 -2.70 1.61
C LEU A 35 21.67 -3.52 1.93
N ALA A 36 21.59 -4.85 1.84
CA ALA A 36 22.77 -5.72 2.00
C ALA A 36 23.86 -5.41 0.95
N ARG A 37 23.47 -5.06 -0.28
CA ARG A 37 24.43 -4.63 -1.32
C ARG A 37 24.98 -3.23 -1.08
N ILE A 38 24.16 -2.31 -0.56
CA ILE A 38 24.56 -0.92 -0.29
C ILE A 38 25.49 -0.86 0.94
N TYR A 39 25.23 -1.67 1.95
CA TYR A 39 25.99 -1.75 3.22
C TYR A 39 26.56 -3.17 3.43
N PRO A 40 27.56 -3.59 2.63
CA PRO A 40 28.19 -4.90 2.80
C PRO A 40 28.86 -5.07 4.18
N GLU A 41 29.20 -3.97 4.84
CA GLU A 41 29.77 -3.92 6.18
C GLU A 41 28.75 -4.02 7.32
N ALA A 42 27.45 -4.09 7.00
CA ALA A 42 26.39 -4.10 7.99
C ALA A 42 26.46 -5.36 8.86
N SER A 43 26.60 -5.18 10.18
CA SER A 43 26.47 -6.25 11.16
C SER A 43 25.01 -6.49 11.58
N ALA A 44 24.16 -5.48 11.43
CA ALA A 44 22.74 -5.51 11.75
C ALA A 44 21.97 -4.40 11.03
N MET A 45 20.69 -4.60 10.74
CA MET A 45 19.78 -3.58 10.21
C MET A 45 18.50 -3.58 11.04
N ARG A 46 18.07 -2.43 11.54
CA ARG A 46 16.93 -2.31 12.46
C ARG A 46 15.99 -1.21 11.97
N GLU A 47 14.75 -1.55 11.64
CA GLU A 47 13.75 -0.49 11.47
C GLU A 47 13.50 0.20 12.80
N LYS A 48 13.35 1.51 12.71
CA LYS A 48 12.97 2.39 13.79
C LYS A 48 11.88 3.32 13.29
N ILE A 49 11.07 3.76 14.22
CA ILE A 49 10.08 4.79 13.97
C ILE A 49 10.66 6.10 14.50
N LEU A 50 10.83 7.06 13.60
CA LEU A 50 11.15 8.43 13.95
C LEU A 50 9.85 9.16 14.24
N TRP A 51 9.54 9.38 15.52
CA TRP A 51 8.41 10.21 15.94
C TRP A 51 8.79 11.69 15.90
N LEU A 52 7.90 12.50 15.35
CA LEU A 52 8.12 13.93 15.16
C LEU A 52 6.97 14.70 15.80
N ASP A 53 7.27 15.51 16.81
CA ASP A 53 6.32 16.49 17.34
C ASP A 53 6.06 17.61 16.31
N GLU A 54 5.07 18.45 16.57
CA GLU A 54 4.68 19.53 15.64
C GLU A 54 5.84 20.49 15.31
N GLY A 55 6.74 20.73 16.26
CA GLY A 55 7.92 21.58 16.08
C GLY A 55 8.96 20.94 15.17
N ALA A 56 9.24 19.66 15.37
CA ALA A 56 10.13 18.87 14.51
C ALA A 56 9.56 18.75 13.10
N GLN A 57 8.26 18.48 12.96
CA GLN A 57 7.59 18.46 11.65
C GLN A 57 7.71 19.82 10.94
N ALA A 58 7.52 20.94 11.66
CA ALA A 58 7.69 22.29 11.09
C ALA A 58 9.13 22.55 10.60
N GLN A 59 10.13 22.08 11.34
CA GLN A 59 11.53 22.16 10.92
C GLN A 59 11.80 21.31 9.67
N VAL A 60 11.24 20.09 9.59
CA VAL A 60 11.35 19.25 8.39
C VAL A 60 10.70 19.94 7.19
N ARG A 61 9.50 20.52 7.32
CA ARG A 61 8.84 21.29 6.24
C ARG A 61 9.72 22.41 5.71
N ALA A 62 10.24 23.23 6.62
CA ALA A 62 11.09 24.36 6.27
C ALA A 62 12.39 23.92 5.58
N LYS A 63 13.05 22.89 6.12
CA LYS A 63 14.31 22.36 5.60
C LYS A 63 14.13 21.62 4.28
N ALA A 64 13.11 20.77 4.16
CA ALA A 64 12.79 20.02 2.94
C ALA A 64 12.26 20.92 1.81
N ARG A 65 11.73 22.11 2.15
CA ARG A 65 10.97 22.98 1.23
C ARG A 65 9.85 22.22 0.53
N ALA A 66 9.24 21.30 1.27
CA ALA A 66 8.17 20.43 0.85
C ALA A 66 7.21 20.27 2.04
N PRO A 67 5.92 20.04 1.77
CA PRO A 67 4.99 19.64 2.82
C PRO A 67 5.47 18.34 3.51
N PHE A 68 5.25 18.24 4.82
CA PHE A 68 5.68 17.11 5.65
C PHE A 68 5.02 17.19 7.02
N ASP A 69 4.23 16.19 7.36
CA ASP A 69 3.37 16.24 8.54
C ASP A 69 2.98 14.84 9.03
N GLU A 70 3.77 13.86 8.59
CA GLU A 70 3.70 12.53 9.13
C GLU A 70 4.20 12.62 10.58
N PRO A 71 3.37 12.27 11.58
CA PRO A 71 3.76 12.32 12.99
C PRO A 71 4.83 11.28 13.31
N HIS A 72 5.05 10.34 12.39
CA HIS A 72 6.11 9.38 12.44
C HIS A 72 6.53 8.93 11.03
N VAL A 73 7.81 8.59 10.87
CA VAL A 73 8.36 8.01 9.65
C VAL A 73 9.14 6.76 10.00
N SER A 74 8.98 5.70 9.23
CA SER A 74 9.81 4.50 9.37
C SER A 74 11.15 4.68 8.65
N TYR A 75 12.23 4.27 9.31
CA TYR A 75 13.57 4.25 8.74
C TYR A 75 14.34 3.04 9.25
N THR A 76 15.29 2.55 8.47
CA THR A 76 16.19 1.48 8.89
C THR A 76 17.51 2.07 9.37
N GLU A 77 17.92 1.80 10.61
CA GLU A 77 19.27 2.05 11.12
C GLU A 77 20.17 0.86 10.78
N ILE A 78 21.31 1.13 10.15
CA ILE A 78 22.29 0.11 9.76
C ILE A 78 23.46 0.17 10.72
N ALA A 79 23.70 -0.88 11.49
CA ALA A 79 24.86 -1.01 12.37
C ALA A 79 26.04 -1.65 11.63
N GLY A 80 27.25 -1.19 11.94
CA GLY A 80 28.53 -1.76 11.49
C GLY A 80 29.42 -2.12 12.68
N ALA A 81 30.67 -2.51 12.41
CA ALA A 81 31.60 -3.03 13.41
C ALA A 81 31.99 -2.03 14.54
N GLY A 82 31.72 -0.73 14.36
CA GLY A 82 32.11 0.33 15.30
C GLY A 82 31.00 1.33 15.65
N GLY A 83 29.72 1.02 15.37
CA GLY A 83 28.59 1.93 15.60
C GLY A 83 27.59 1.92 14.45
N VAL A 84 26.83 2.99 14.28
CA VAL A 84 25.91 3.13 13.14
C VAL A 84 26.73 3.36 11.86
N ALA A 85 26.55 2.50 10.86
CA ALA A 85 27.12 2.61 9.52
C ALA A 85 26.27 3.50 8.59
N GLY A 86 24.96 3.58 8.83
CA GLY A 86 24.07 4.45 8.05
C GLY A 86 22.60 4.34 8.40
N TYR A 87 21.78 4.98 7.59
CA TYR A 87 20.32 5.02 7.73
C TYR A 87 19.67 4.86 6.36
N ALA A 88 18.53 4.20 6.26
CA ALA A 88 17.80 4.06 5.01
C ALA A 88 16.31 4.35 5.19
N PHE A 89 15.71 4.96 4.17
CA PHE A 89 14.30 5.33 4.15
C PHE A 89 13.66 4.80 2.88
N VAL A 90 12.48 4.20 3.01
CA VAL A 90 11.63 3.86 1.87
C VAL A 90 10.45 4.81 1.89
N ASP A 91 10.23 5.49 0.78
CA ASP A 91 9.24 6.55 0.69
C ASP A 91 8.59 6.58 -0.69
N ASP A 92 7.42 7.22 -0.78
CA ASP A 92 6.67 7.40 -2.01
C ASP A 92 6.65 8.88 -2.42
N VAL A 93 6.94 9.14 -3.69
CA VAL A 93 6.70 10.46 -4.29
C VAL A 93 5.75 10.35 -5.47
N LYS A 94 4.94 11.38 -5.66
CA LYS A 94 4.00 11.46 -6.77
C LYS A 94 4.76 11.76 -8.06
N GLY A 95 4.70 10.84 -9.03
CA GLY A 95 5.14 11.07 -10.41
C GLY A 95 4.09 11.86 -11.22
N LEU A 96 4.14 11.76 -12.55
CA LEU A 96 3.15 12.40 -13.42
C LEU A 96 1.73 11.84 -13.19
N HIS A 97 1.58 10.52 -13.06
CA HIS A 97 0.29 9.85 -12.93
C HIS A 97 0.26 8.79 -11.82
N GLU A 98 1.41 8.23 -11.43
CA GLU A 98 1.50 7.13 -10.45
C GLU A 98 2.45 7.47 -9.29
N MET A 99 2.46 6.63 -8.26
CA MET A 99 3.45 6.73 -7.19
C MET A 99 4.77 6.08 -7.61
N ILE A 100 5.87 6.76 -7.31
CA ILE A 100 7.23 6.26 -7.43
C ILE A 100 7.71 5.91 -6.02
N THR A 101 7.94 4.63 -5.78
CA THR A 101 8.48 4.15 -4.51
C THR A 101 9.99 4.10 -4.64
N TYR A 102 10.71 4.77 -3.74
CA TYR A 102 12.17 4.89 -3.79
C TYR A 102 12.77 4.63 -2.41
N LEU A 103 14.04 4.22 -2.42
CA LEU A 103 14.88 4.04 -1.25
C LEU A 103 15.98 5.10 -1.27
N ALA A 104 16.15 5.81 -0.17
CA ALA A 104 17.26 6.72 0.06
C ALA A 104 18.10 6.18 1.22
N ALA A 105 19.33 5.77 0.90
CA ALA A 105 20.33 5.28 1.84
C ALA A 105 21.33 6.39 2.15
N LEU A 106 21.61 6.62 3.42
CA LEU A 106 22.50 7.62 3.97
C LEU A 106 23.67 6.97 4.71
N ASN A 107 24.85 7.57 4.65
CA ASN A 107 25.93 7.23 5.57
C ASN A 107 25.59 7.74 6.98
N SER A 108 26.35 7.27 7.97
CA SER A 108 26.17 7.65 9.38
C SER A 108 26.34 9.15 9.65
N ASP A 109 26.97 9.89 8.72
CA ASP A 109 27.13 11.33 8.79
C ASP A 109 26.00 12.12 8.10
N GLY A 110 25.05 11.45 7.45
CA GLY A 110 23.93 12.08 6.72
C GLY A 110 24.16 12.35 5.24
N THR A 111 25.33 12.01 4.68
CA THR A 111 25.53 12.06 3.23
C THR A 111 24.74 10.97 2.54
N VAL A 112 24.17 11.25 1.36
CA VAL A 112 23.51 10.22 0.56
C VAL A 112 24.54 9.19 0.11
N ARG A 113 24.35 7.93 0.49
CA ARG A 113 25.13 6.78 0.03
C ARG A 113 24.59 6.22 -1.27
N ALA A 114 23.26 6.08 -1.37
CA ALA A 114 22.60 5.60 -2.59
C ALA A 114 21.14 6.06 -2.66
N VAL A 115 20.61 6.15 -3.88
CA VAL A 115 19.19 6.30 -4.16
C VAL A 115 18.78 5.20 -5.14
N GLU A 116 17.71 4.50 -4.84
CA GLU A 116 17.23 3.36 -5.63
C GLU A 116 15.74 3.51 -5.89
N ILE A 117 15.30 3.20 -7.10
CA ILE A 117 13.88 3.25 -7.46
C ILE A 117 13.33 1.82 -7.30
N LEU A 118 12.54 1.60 -6.26
CA LEU A 118 12.00 0.28 -5.92
C LEU A 118 10.82 -0.09 -6.80
N ALA A 119 9.94 0.87 -7.09
CA ALA A 119 8.81 0.69 -7.98
C ALA A 119 8.55 1.95 -8.80
N TYR A 120 8.37 1.77 -10.11
CA TYR A 120 8.03 2.84 -11.05
C TYR A 120 6.97 2.32 -12.00
N ARG A 121 5.83 2.99 -12.03
CA ARG A 121 4.58 2.49 -12.61
C ARG A 121 4.09 3.35 -13.78
N GLU A 122 4.92 4.28 -14.26
CA GLU A 122 4.57 5.19 -15.36
C GLU A 122 5.12 4.72 -16.70
N ALA A 123 4.41 5.06 -17.78
CA ALA A 123 4.79 4.71 -19.15
C ALA A 123 6.01 5.50 -19.66
N TYR A 124 6.25 6.70 -19.12
CA TYR A 124 7.31 7.62 -19.55
C TYR A 124 8.08 8.14 -18.34
N GLY A 125 9.40 8.24 -18.46
CA GLY A 125 10.28 8.72 -17.39
C GLY A 125 11.01 7.64 -16.61
N PHE A 126 10.96 6.38 -17.08
CA PHE A 126 11.65 5.22 -16.50
C PHE A 126 13.17 5.43 -16.36
N GLU A 127 13.74 6.36 -17.10
CA GLU A 127 15.16 6.70 -17.11
C GLU A 127 15.65 7.18 -15.74
N ILE A 128 14.76 7.59 -14.83
CA ILE A 128 15.14 7.86 -13.43
C ILE A 128 15.64 6.62 -12.68
N LYS A 129 15.35 5.41 -13.17
CA LYS A 129 15.94 4.16 -12.66
C LYS A 129 17.41 4.04 -13.00
N HIS A 130 17.86 4.71 -14.07
CA HIS A 130 19.21 4.53 -14.56
C HIS A 130 20.20 5.08 -13.54
N GLU A 131 21.26 4.32 -13.31
CA GLU A 131 22.30 4.65 -12.34
C GLU A 131 22.88 6.06 -12.56
N ARG A 132 23.01 6.49 -13.82
CA ARG A 132 23.46 7.84 -14.19
C ARG A 132 22.68 8.96 -13.51
N PHE A 133 21.38 8.79 -13.33
CA PHE A 133 20.53 9.78 -12.68
C PHE A 133 20.69 9.72 -11.17
N ARG A 134 20.62 8.51 -10.61
CA ARG A 134 20.63 8.27 -9.16
C ARG A 134 21.97 8.61 -8.51
N ARG A 135 23.08 8.41 -9.22
CA ARG A 135 24.43 8.78 -8.73
C ARG A 135 24.62 10.28 -8.53
N GLN A 136 23.75 11.14 -9.10
CA GLN A 136 23.83 12.59 -8.88
C GLN A 136 23.51 13.01 -7.44
N PHE A 137 22.82 12.15 -6.68
CA PHE A 137 22.52 12.41 -5.28
C PHE A 137 23.65 11.99 -4.34
N VAL A 138 24.52 11.05 -4.75
CA VAL A 138 25.55 10.45 -3.90
C VAL A 138 26.52 11.52 -3.39
N GLY A 139 26.80 11.49 -2.09
CA GLY A 139 27.67 12.42 -1.39
C GLY A 139 26.99 13.72 -0.95
N LYS A 140 25.78 14.04 -1.44
CA LYS A 140 25.07 15.26 -1.05
C LYS A 140 24.52 15.17 0.38
N ARG A 141 24.44 16.32 1.05
CA ARG A 141 23.78 16.57 2.34
C ARG A 141 22.63 17.56 2.16
N LEU A 142 21.92 17.87 3.25
CA LEU A 142 20.80 18.80 3.23
C LEU A 142 21.21 20.22 2.77
N GLU A 143 22.43 20.63 3.12
CA GLU A 143 23.00 21.94 2.77
C GLU A 143 23.40 22.03 1.30
N ASP A 144 23.67 20.89 0.66
CA ASP A 144 24.04 20.84 -0.74
C ASP A 144 22.84 21.17 -1.65
N PRO A 145 23.07 21.83 -2.78
CA PRO A 145 21.99 22.20 -3.67
C PRO A 145 21.51 20.95 -4.46
N ILE A 146 20.18 20.78 -4.52
CA ILE A 146 19.47 19.65 -5.16
C ILE A 146 18.34 20.19 -6.08
N ARG A 147 18.60 21.23 -6.86
CA ARG A 147 17.62 21.79 -7.79
C ARG A 147 17.77 21.14 -9.16
N VAL A 148 16.67 20.62 -9.68
CA VAL A 148 16.63 20.08 -11.04
C VAL A 148 16.90 21.20 -12.06
N GLY A 149 17.73 20.92 -13.06
CA GLY A 149 18.13 21.87 -14.09
C GLY A 149 19.30 22.78 -13.69
N ALA A 150 19.68 22.80 -12.41
CA ALA A 150 20.89 23.48 -11.93
C ALA A 150 21.91 22.47 -11.37
N ASP A 151 21.52 21.70 -10.36
CA ASP A 151 22.40 20.78 -9.62
C ASP A 151 22.15 19.31 -9.97
N ILE A 152 20.90 18.98 -10.30
CA ILE A 152 20.49 17.67 -10.77
C ILE A 152 20.14 17.81 -12.24
N ARG A 153 20.87 17.10 -13.11
CA ARG A 153 20.57 17.06 -14.54
C ARG A 153 19.20 16.46 -14.72
N ASN A 154 18.34 17.23 -15.37
CA ASN A 154 17.03 16.79 -15.75
C ASN A 154 17.12 15.69 -16.82
N ILE A 155 16.14 14.80 -16.85
CA ILE A 155 15.98 13.86 -17.96
C ILE A 155 14.86 14.36 -18.85
N ALA A 156 15.15 14.56 -20.14
CA ALA A 156 14.15 14.96 -21.13
C ALA A 156 13.00 13.93 -21.14
N GLY A 157 11.76 14.40 -21.08
CA GLY A 157 10.58 13.53 -20.97
C GLY A 157 10.28 12.99 -19.57
N ALA A 158 11.18 13.18 -18.58
CA ALA A 158 10.99 12.72 -17.20
C ALA A 158 11.07 13.87 -16.17
N THR A 159 10.80 15.12 -16.57
CA THR A 159 10.97 16.30 -15.72
C THR A 159 10.19 16.20 -14.41
N ILE A 160 8.96 15.70 -14.45
CA ILE A 160 8.10 15.58 -13.26
C ILE A 160 8.67 14.52 -12.31
N SER A 161 8.97 13.32 -12.82
CA SER A 161 9.61 12.24 -12.06
C SER A 161 10.96 12.67 -11.45
N THR A 162 11.76 13.42 -12.20
CA THR A 162 13.05 13.95 -11.75
C THR A 162 12.89 14.94 -10.59
N ASN A 163 11.92 15.86 -10.68
CA ASN A 163 11.60 16.79 -9.60
C ASN A 163 11.01 16.09 -8.37
N ALA A 164 10.15 15.09 -8.58
CA ALA A 164 9.54 14.31 -7.51
C ALA A 164 10.62 13.59 -6.67
N ILE A 165 11.53 12.85 -7.33
CA ILE A 165 12.63 12.17 -6.62
C ILE A 165 13.59 13.15 -5.96
N SER A 166 13.94 14.25 -6.61
CA SER A 166 14.81 15.27 -6.01
C SER A 166 14.19 15.89 -4.75
N THR A 167 12.87 16.10 -4.76
CA THR A 167 12.11 16.59 -3.61
C THR A 167 12.06 15.55 -2.49
N GLY A 168 11.81 14.28 -2.84
CA GLY A 168 11.83 13.15 -1.90
C GLY A 168 13.18 12.99 -1.21
N VAL A 169 14.28 12.93 -1.97
CA VAL A 169 15.64 12.83 -1.40
C VAL A 169 15.94 14.00 -0.45
N ARG A 170 15.52 15.22 -0.81
CA ARG A 170 15.66 16.39 0.06
C ARG A 170 14.82 16.30 1.33
N LYS A 171 13.62 15.70 1.26
CA LYS A 171 12.78 15.37 2.42
C LYS A 171 13.49 14.40 3.36
N ILE A 172 14.09 13.33 2.82
CA ILE A 172 14.84 12.35 3.61
C ILE A 172 16.06 12.99 4.31
N LEU A 173 16.80 13.86 3.63
CA LEU A 173 17.92 14.59 4.23
C LEU A 173 17.46 15.52 5.36
N ALA A 174 16.28 16.15 5.22
CA ALA A 174 15.69 16.96 6.29
C ALA A 174 15.25 16.12 7.48
N LEU A 175 14.66 14.94 7.24
CA LEU A 175 14.27 13.98 8.29
C LEU A 175 15.48 13.48 9.08
N TYR A 176 16.59 13.20 8.39
CA TYR A 176 17.84 12.84 9.05
C TYR A 176 18.36 13.97 9.95
N GLU A 177 18.46 15.20 9.42
CA GLU A 177 19.01 16.34 10.18
C GLU A 177 18.15 16.69 11.41
N VAL A 178 16.83 16.76 11.23
CA VAL A 178 15.92 17.15 12.33
C VAL A 178 15.70 16.00 13.31
N GLY A 179 15.43 14.80 12.78
CA GLY A 179 14.96 13.69 13.57
C GLY A 179 16.07 12.80 14.12
N ILE A 180 17.05 12.44 13.29
CA ILE A 180 18.08 11.47 13.69
C ILE A 180 19.28 12.18 14.31
N LYS A 181 19.90 13.09 13.57
CA LYS A 181 21.07 13.83 14.05
C LYS A 181 20.73 14.76 15.20
N GLY A 182 19.59 15.44 15.15
CA GLY A 182 19.06 16.28 16.22
C GLY A 182 18.98 15.56 17.57
N MET A 183 18.48 14.31 17.57
CA MET A 183 18.42 13.44 18.76
C MET A 183 19.82 13.07 19.29
N VAL A 184 20.76 12.73 18.40
CA VAL A 184 22.14 12.37 18.78
C VAL A 184 22.86 13.56 19.44
N THR A 185 22.61 14.79 19.00
CA THR A 185 23.17 16.00 19.62
C THR A 185 22.51 16.40 20.95
N GLN A 186 21.27 15.98 21.21
CA GLN A 186 20.56 16.31 22.46
C GLN A 186 20.67 15.25 23.56
N GLY A 187 21.24 14.07 23.28
CA GLY A 187 21.51 13.06 24.31
C GLY A 187 20.27 12.47 25.00
N ASP A 188 19.10 12.51 24.36
CA ASP A 188 17.84 12.03 24.94
C ASP A 188 17.10 11.07 23.98
N ASN A 189 16.67 9.92 24.50
CA ASN A 189 16.07 8.81 23.76
C ASN A 189 14.59 8.62 24.13
N ARG A 190 13.84 9.73 24.24
CA ARG A 190 12.40 9.71 24.57
C ARG A 190 11.66 10.67 23.67
N ASN A 191 10.72 10.16 22.86
CA ASN A 191 9.66 10.97 22.26
C ASN A 191 8.39 10.13 22.02
N LEU A 192 7.76 9.72 23.11
CA LEU A 192 6.35 9.31 23.16
C LEU A 192 5.55 10.45 23.82
N PRO A 193 4.29 10.72 23.42
CA PRO A 193 3.40 11.54 24.24
C PRO A 193 3.19 10.87 25.62
N PRO A 194 3.02 11.64 26.71
CA PRO A 194 2.93 11.07 28.06
C PRO A 194 1.64 10.25 28.22
N SER A 195 1.74 9.06 28.84
CA SER A 195 0.62 8.26 29.35
C SER A 195 0.91 7.85 30.81
N PRO A 196 -0.12 7.63 31.66
CA PRO A 196 0.02 7.61 33.12
C PRO A 196 0.88 6.42 33.59
N ARG A 197 1.83 6.69 34.49
CA ARG A 197 2.79 5.70 35.02
C ARG A 197 2.07 4.52 35.68
N PRO A 198 2.62 3.31 35.52
CA PRO A 198 3.18 2.66 36.71
C PRO A 198 4.51 1.91 36.50
N SER A 199 5.28 1.92 37.60
CA SER A 199 6.46 1.19 38.10
C SER A 199 7.35 0.24 37.25
N PRO A 200 8.63 0.07 37.63
CA PRO A 200 9.69 -0.42 36.75
C PRO A 200 9.94 -1.94 36.84
N ALA A 201 10.22 -2.60 35.71
CA ALA A 201 10.99 -3.85 35.68
C ALA A 201 11.76 -4.09 34.37
N ARG A 202 13.08 -4.00 34.50
CA ARG A 202 14.22 -4.69 33.83
C ARG A 202 14.05 -5.35 32.45
N GLY A 203 14.73 -4.74 31.46
CA GLY A 203 15.79 -5.35 30.65
C GLY A 203 15.41 -6.43 29.62
N GLY A 204 15.05 -6.03 28.39
CA GLY A 204 14.89 -6.91 27.23
C GLY A 204 15.99 -6.71 26.17
N ARG A 205 16.56 -7.81 25.67
CA ARG A 205 17.56 -7.86 24.59
C ARG A 205 16.85 -7.98 23.23
N GLY A 206 17.13 -7.07 22.29
CA GLY A 206 16.72 -7.19 20.89
C GLY A 206 17.74 -7.98 20.06
N GLY A 207 17.29 -9.05 19.41
CA GLY A 207 18.06 -9.87 18.46
C GLY A 207 17.34 -9.98 17.11
N LEU A 208 18.11 -10.12 16.03
CA LEU A 208 17.66 -10.19 14.63
C LEU A 208 17.38 -11.64 14.21
N GLN A 209 16.24 -11.89 13.58
CA GLN A 209 16.03 -13.00 12.64
C GLN A 209 15.23 -12.48 11.43
N ASP A 210 15.74 -12.78 10.22
CA ASP A 210 15.07 -12.68 8.91
C ASP A 210 14.71 -11.31 8.30
N GLY A 211 15.36 -10.19 8.66
CA GLY A 211 15.28 -8.96 7.85
C GLY A 211 13.93 -8.24 7.86
N TYR A 212 13.11 -8.48 8.88
CA TYR A 212 11.80 -7.86 9.09
C TYR A 212 11.73 -7.04 10.40
N LEU A 213 10.75 -6.14 10.48
CA LEU A 213 10.77 -4.96 11.34
C LEU A 213 9.92 -5.18 12.58
N GLU A 214 10.53 -5.34 13.75
CA GLU A 214 9.83 -5.64 15.00
C GLU A 214 9.99 -4.50 16.01
N HIS A 215 8.87 -3.96 16.50
CA HIS A 215 8.84 -3.03 17.62
C HIS A 215 8.12 -3.67 18.81
N ASP A 216 8.88 -3.99 19.86
CA ASP A 216 8.40 -4.53 21.13
C ASP A 216 8.38 -3.41 22.17
N SER A 217 7.18 -2.96 22.55
CA SER A 217 6.98 -1.91 23.57
C SER A 217 6.98 -2.46 25.01
N GLY A 218 7.08 -3.78 25.18
CA GLY A 218 6.82 -4.48 26.44
C GLY A 218 5.33 -4.70 26.75
N ALA A 219 4.42 -3.96 26.08
CA ALA A 219 2.96 -4.09 26.21
C ALA A 219 2.27 -4.54 24.90
N SER A 220 2.99 -4.49 23.78
CA SER A 220 2.59 -5.02 22.49
C SER A 220 3.80 -5.17 21.57
N ILE A 221 3.72 -6.13 20.65
CA ILE A 221 4.62 -6.32 19.54
C ILE A 221 3.93 -5.88 18.25
N ARG A 222 4.61 -5.02 17.47
CA ARG A 222 4.16 -4.55 16.17
C ARG A 222 5.20 -4.89 15.11
N ARG A 223 4.74 -5.34 13.94
CA ARG A 223 5.59 -5.60 12.77
C ARG A 223 4.93 -5.10 11.50
N SER A 224 5.75 -4.63 10.56
CA SER A 224 5.29 -4.13 9.26
C SER A 224 6.10 -4.76 8.12
N ARG A 225 5.44 -5.08 7.00
CA ARG A 225 6.09 -5.59 5.78
C ARG A 225 5.47 -5.01 4.52
N PRO A 226 6.27 -4.74 3.47
CA PRO A 226 5.74 -4.43 2.15
C PRO A 226 5.11 -5.67 1.53
N VAL A 227 3.82 -5.60 1.19
CA VAL A 227 3.05 -6.68 0.55
C VAL A 227 2.09 -6.07 -0.47
N TRP A 228 1.99 -6.67 -1.65
CA TRP A 228 1.06 -6.26 -2.74
C TRP A 228 1.10 -4.77 -3.10
N GLY A 229 2.30 -4.19 -3.13
CA GLY A 229 2.49 -2.78 -3.49
C GLY A 229 1.99 -1.79 -2.43
N THR A 230 1.79 -2.24 -1.19
CA THR A 230 1.51 -1.41 -0.02
C THR A 230 2.15 -2.03 1.23
N THR A 231 1.79 -1.58 2.43
CA THR A 231 2.34 -2.08 3.70
C THR A 231 1.27 -2.79 4.50
N LEU A 232 1.56 -4.01 4.95
CA LEU A 232 0.80 -4.72 5.98
C LEU A 232 1.47 -4.48 7.32
N THR A 233 0.72 -3.95 8.29
CA THR A 233 1.15 -3.78 9.68
C THR A 233 0.26 -4.64 10.58
N VAL A 234 0.89 -5.40 11.46
CA VAL A 234 0.23 -6.26 12.43
C VAL A 234 0.77 -5.95 13.82
N GLU A 235 -0.14 -5.73 14.77
CA GLU A 235 0.16 -5.52 16.18
C GLU A 235 -0.59 -6.52 17.05
N ALA A 236 0.08 -7.05 18.07
CA ALA A 236 -0.49 -7.93 19.08
C ALA A 236 -0.02 -7.49 20.48
N ALA A 237 -0.92 -7.45 21.47
CA ALA A 237 -0.57 -7.03 22.83
C ALA A 237 0.25 -8.07 23.61
N ASP A 238 0.17 -9.35 23.24
CA ASP A 238 0.94 -10.44 23.88
C ASP A 238 2.31 -10.56 23.18
N THR A 239 3.37 -10.08 23.84
CA THR A 239 4.74 -10.05 23.28
C THR A 239 5.40 -11.43 23.22
N ASP A 240 5.07 -12.32 24.15
CA ASP A 240 5.65 -13.66 24.24
C ASP A 240 5.12 -14.56 23.11
N ARG A 241 3.81 -14.51 22.84
CA ARG A 241 3.19 -15.27 21.74
C ARG A 241 3.24 -14.51 20.41
N GLY A 242 3.20 -13.18 20.45
CA GLY A 242 2.99 -12.36 19.27
C GLY A 242 4.11 -12.48 18.24
N ARG A 243 5.35 -12.79 18.64
CA ARG A 243 6.50 -12.86 17.72
C ARG A 243 6.33 -13.92 16.63
N ASP A 244 6.09 -15.17 17.02
CA ASP A 244 5.91 -16.29 16.09
C ASP A 244 4.57 -16.20 15.36
N VAL A 245 3.55 -15.68 16.02
CA VAL A 245 2.20 -15.55 15.44
C VAL A 245 2.18 -14.47 14.37
N LEU A 246 2.84 -13.33 14.57
CA LEU A 246 2.99 -12.30 13.55
C LEU A 246 3.74 -12.86 12.34
N GLU A 247 4.82 -13.63 12.55
CA GLU A 247 5.54 -14.28 11.47
C GLU A 247 4.64 -15.23 10.65
N ALA A 248 3.86 -16.08 11.33
CA ALA A 248 2.91 -16.97 10.67
C ALA A 248 1.86 -16.17 9.87
N ALA A 249 1.36 -15.07 10.41
CA ALA A 249 0.41 -14.20 9.74
C ALA A 249 1.00 -13.54 8.48
N PHE A 250 2.24 -13.07 8.51
CA PHE A 250 2.89 -12.51 7.33
C PHE A 250 3.15 -13.58 6.26
N ARG A 251 3.68 -14.75 6.63
CA ARG A 251 3.89 -15.86 5.67
C ARG A 251 2.59 -16.28 5.01
N ASP A 252 1.49 -16.29 5.76
CA ASP A 252 0.16 -16.62 5.25
C ASP A 252 -0.28 -15.61 4.16
N VAL A 253 -0.16 -14.31 4.40
CA VAL A 253 -0.49 -13.29 3.39
C VAL A 253 0.49 -13.31 2.22
N GLU A 254 1.79 -13.49 2.48
CA GLU A 254 2.80 -13.60 1.42
C GLU A 254 2.54 -14.79 0.50
N SER A 255 2.05 -15.92 1.05
CA SER A 255 1.70 -17.14 0.29
C SER A 255 0.56 -16.93 -0.72
N LEU A 256 -0.25 -15.88 -0.55
CA LEU A 256 -1.33 -15.52 -1.45
C LEU A 256 -0.85 -14.68 -2.65
N THR A 257 0.38 -14.16 -2.62
CA THR A 257 0.96 -13.34 -3.70
C THR A 257 0.97 -14.04 -5.05
N PRO A 258 1.41 -15.31 -5.17
CA PRO A 258 1.38 -16.05 -6.44
C PRO A 258 -0.04 -16.36 -6.93
N VAL A 259 -1.08 -16.08 -6.15
CA VAL A 259 -2.48 -16.28 -6.53
C VAL A 259 -3.08 -14.97 -7.04
N PHE A 260 -2.95 -13.90 -6.27
CA PHE A 260 -3.73 -12.65 -6.48
C PHE A 260 -2.93 -11.48 -7.06
N SER A 261 -1.59 -11.53 -7.09
CA SER A 261 -0.80 -10.39 -7.54
C SER A 261 -0.89 -10.19 -9.05
N ARG A 262 -1.64 -9.18 -9.49
CA ARG A 262 -1.67 -8.76 -10.90
C ARG A 262 -0.36 -8.16 -11.42
N TYR A 263 0.59 -7.91 -10.53
CA TYR A 263 1.94 -7.42 -10.87
C TYR A 263 2.93 -8.56 -11.12
N ASP A 264 2.55 -9.79 -10.75
CA ASP A 264 3.32 -10.99 -11.03
C ASP A 264 2.72 -11.68 -12.26
N THR A 265 3.51 -11.77 -13.33
CA THR A 265 3.12 -12.43 -14.58
C THR A 265 2.97 -13.93 -14.42
N ALA A 266 3.61 -14.51 -13.39
CA ALA A 266 3.46 -15.90 -13.02
C ALA A 266 2.27 -16.13 -12.09
N SER A 267 1.54 -15.12 -11.62
CA SER A 267 0.43 -15.35 -10.70
C SER A 267 -0.76 -16.02 -11.37
N GLU A 268 -1.56 -16.74 -10.58
CA GLU A 268 -2.75 -17.44 -11.08
C GLU A 268 -3.74 -16.50 -11.77
N ILE A 269 -4.05 -15.35 -11.16
CA ILE A 269 -4.96 -14.35 -11.77
C ILE A 269 -4.42 -13.82 -13.10
N THR A 270 -3.11 -13.57 -13.21
CA THR A 270 -2.51 -13.09 -14.46
C THR A 270 -2.54 -14.16 -15.54
N ARG A 271 -2.26 -15.41 -15.20
CA ARG A 271 -2.33 -16.54 -16.15
C ARG A 271 -3.75 -16.78 -16.65
N LEU A 272 -4.75 -16.74 -15.76
CA LEU A 272 -6.16 -16.85 -16.12
C LEU A 272 -6.56 -15.73 -17.09
N ASN A 273 -6.25 -14.48 -16.75
CA ASN A 273 -6.58 -13.32 -17.57
C ASN A 273 -5.87 -13.32 -18.93
N ALA A 274 -4.70 -13.95 -19.04
CA ALA A 274 -3.94 -14.06 -20.28
C ALA A 274 -4.45 -15.16 -21.24
N ARG A 275 -5.37 -16.03 -20.79
CA ARG A 275 -5.87 -17.18 -21.57
C ARG A 275 -7.41 -17.22 -21.61
N PRO A 276 -8.08 -16.17 -22.12
CA PRO A 276 -9.52 -16.21 -22.29
C PRO A 276 -9.91 -17.34 -23.25
N GLY A 277 -11.03 -18.01 -22.97
CA GLY A 277 -11.54 -19.15 -23.72
C GLY A 277 -11.01 -20.52 -23.24
N GLU A 278 -10.00 -20.56 -22.38
CA GLU A 278 -9.50 -21.80 -21.79
C GLU A 278 -10.13 -22.07 -20.42
N TRP A 279 -10.39 -23.34 -20.12
CA TRP A 279 -10.79 -23.76 -18.78
C TRP A 279 -9.57 -23.80 -17.86
N HIS A 280 -9.73 -23.22 -16.69
CA HIS A 280 -8.74 -23.12 -15.63
C HIS A 280 -9.27 -23.81 -14.37
N ASP A 281 -8.43 -24.62 -13.74
CA ASP A 281 -8.72 -25.24 -12.44
C ASP A 281 -8.24 -24.27 -11.33
N PRO A 282 -9.15 -23.54 -10.63
CA PRO A 282 -8.73 -22.56 -9.65
C PRO A 282 -8.12 -23.23 -8.41
N SER A 283 -7.08 -22.63 -7.83
CA SER A 283 -6.58 -23.03 -6.52
C SER A 283 -7.62 -22.79 -5.43
N VAL A 284 -7.43 -23.41 -4.26
CA VAL A 284 -8.36 -23.27 -3.13
C VAL A 284 -8.52 -21.81 -2.70
N ASP A 285 -7.42 -21.07 -2.64
CA ASP A 285 -7.44 -19.66 -2.26
C ASP A 285 -8.10 -18.80 -3.35
N PHE A 286 -7.84 -19.11 -4.62
CA PHE A 286 -8.50 -18.44 -5.75
C PHE A 286 -10.01 -18.64 -5.71
N ALA A 287 -10.46 -19.88 -5.59
CA ALA A 287 -11.88 -20.21 -5.53
C ALA A 287 -12.56 -19.55 -4.33
N ALA A 288 -11.92 -19.54 -3.15
CA ALA A 288 -12.47 -18.90 -1.96
C ALA A 288 -12.67 -17.39 -2.13
N LEU A 289 -11.68 -16.68 -2.69
CA LEU A 289 -11.80 -15.23 -2.91
C LEU A 289 -12.79 -14.92 -4.04
N PHE A 290 -12.83 -15.76 -5.07
CA PHE A 290 -13.82 -15.65 -6.15
C PHE A 290 -15.24 -15.82 -5.62
N ASP A 291 -15.52 -16.82 -4.78
CA ASP A 291 -16.84 -17.06 -4.19
C ASP A 291 -17.29 -15.87 -3.33
N LEU A 292 -16.37 -15.31 -2.53
CA LEU A 292 -16.62 -14.08 -1.75
C LEU A 292 -16.92 -12.90 -2.67
N SER A 293 -16.18 -12.76 -3.77
CA SER A 293 -16.40 -11.71 -4.77
C SER A 293 -17.78 -11.84 -5.42
N MET A 294 -18.20 -13.07 -5.76
CA MET A 294 -19.52 -13.35 -6.32
C MET A 294 -20.65 -13.08 -5.30
N SER A 295 -20.42 -13.37 -4.01
CA SER A 295 -21.38 -13.01 -2.95
C SER A 295 -21.51 -11.49 -2.82
N ALA A 296 -20.38 -10.78 -2.73
CA ALA A 296 -20.36 -9.33 -2.65
C ALA A 296 -21.02 -8.68 -3.87
N ALA A 297 -20.79 -9.20 -5.08
CA ALA A 297 -21.45 -8.73 -6.29
C ALA A 297 -22.98 -8.89 -6.21
N ARG A 298 -23.49 -10.02 -5.72
CA ARG A 298 -24.94 -10.22 -5.54
C ARG A 298 -25.52 -9.28 -4.47
N GLU A 299 -24.88 -9.20 -3.31
CA GLU A 299 -25.33 -8.36 -2.19
C GLU A 299 -25.35 -6.87 -2.55
N THR A 300 -24.37 -6.43 -3.32
CA THR A 300 -24.25 -5.04 -3.78
C THR A 300 -25.00 -4.79 -5.10
N LYS A 301 -25.80 -5.76 -5.58
CA LYS A 301 -26.59 -5.63 -6.83
C LYS A 301 -25.72 -5.29 -8.05
N GLY A 302 -24.48 -5.79 -8.09
CA GLY A 302 -23.49 -5.56 -9.14
C GLY A 302 -22.68 -4.27 -9.00
N TRP A 303 -22.88 -3.46 -7.95
CA TRP A 303 -22.05 -2.26 -7.71
C TRP A 303 -20.61 -2.60 -7.31
N PHE A 304 -20.38 -3.78 -6.75
CA PHE A 304 -19.08 -4.44 -6.77
C PHE A 304 -19.08 -5.47 -7.90
N ASP A 305 -18.10 -5.38 -8.80
CA ASP A 305 -17.90 -6.33 -9.88
C ASP A 305 -16.40 -6.67 -9.95
N PRO A 306 -15.99 -7.94 -9.73
CA PRO A 306 -14.60 -8.37 -9.80
C PRO A 306 -14.10 -8.53 -11.24
N THR A 307 -14.79 -7.99 -12.25
CA THR A 307 -14.41 -8.09 -13.67
C THR A 307 -14.07 -6.73 -14.27
N LYS A 308 -13.12 -6.70 -15.22
CA LYS A 308 -12.70 -5.50 -15.95
C LYS A 308 -13.51 -5.25 -17.23
N ARG A 309 -14.82 -5.46 -17.20
CA ARG A 309 -15.72 -5.06 -18.30
C ARG A 309 -17.13 -4.81 -17.79
N ARG A 310 -17.90 -4.05 -18.57
CA ARG A 310 -19.34 -3.93 -18.37
C ARG A 310 -20.01 -5.30 -18.52
N GLU A 311 -20.94 -5.61 -17.61
CA GLU A 311 -21.66 -6.90 -17.56
C GLU A 311 -20.72 -8.11 -17.43
N GLY A 312 -19.51 -7.94 -16.89
CA GLY A 312 -18.47 -8.94 -17.00
C GLY A 312 -18.71 -10.23 -16.23
N LEU A 313 -19.55 -10.21 -15.19
CA LEU A 313 -20.00 -11.43 -14.52
C LEU A 313 -20.70 -12.42 -15.46
N SER A 314 -21.41 -11.95 -16.49
CA SER A 314 -22.05 -12.82 -17.48
C SER A 314 -21.07 -13.53 -18.42
N HIS A 315 -19.80 -13.09 -18.39
CA HIS A 315 -18.69 -13.61 -19.19
C HIS A 315 -17.74 -14.52 -18.40
N VAL A 316 -18.14 -14.89 -17.18
CA VAL A 316 -17.45 -15.87 -16.34
C VAL A 316 -18.25 -17.16 -16.34
N HIS A 317 -17.66 -18.23 -16.85
CA HIS A 317 -18.30 -19.53 -17.00
C HIS A 317 -17.71 -20.49 -15.97
N LEU A 318 -18.56 -21.21 -15.25
CA LEU A 318 -18.16 -22.17 -14.22
C LEU A 318 -18.63 -23.57 -14.62
N ASP A 319 -17.81 -24.59 -14.40
CA ASP A 319 -18.15 -25.99 -14.67
C ASP A 319 -17.75 -26.89 -13.49
N GLY A 320 -18.70 -27.72 -13.04
CA GLY A 320 -18.52 -28.71 -11.98
C GLY A 320 -18.31 -28.16 -10.56
N GLY A 321 -18.50 -29.03 -9.56
CA GLY A 321 -18.23 -28.76 -8.14
C GLY A 321 -19.26 -29.34 -7.17
N ALA A 322 -18.97 -30.47 -6.53
CA ALA A 322 -19.70 -30.85 -5.32
C ALA A 322 -19.44 -29.77 -4.25
N SER A 323 -20.48 -29.28 -3.57
CA SER A 323 -20.43 -28.27 -2.49
C SER A 323 -20.20 -26.79 -2.88
N GLY A 324 -20.49 -26.39 -4.12
CA GLY A 324 -20.62 -24.96 -4.46
C GLY A 324 -19.31 -24.20 -4.74
N ARG A 325 -18.18 -24.91 -4.85
CA ARG A 325 -16.93 -24.38 -5.41
C ARG A 325 -16.85 -24.70 -6.89
N PRO A 326 -16.49 -23.77 -7.79
CA PRO A 326 -16.27 -24.13 -9.19
C PRO A 326 -15.11 -25.11 -9.29
N ALA A 327 -15.34 -26.27 -9.90
CA ALA A 327 -14.28 -27.22 -10.22
C ALA A 327 -13.38 -26.63 -11.31
N ARG A 328 -13.98 -25.87 -12.26
CA ARG A 328 -13.28 -25.15 -13.33
C ARG A 328 -13.95 -23.82 -13.63
N MET A 329 -13.16 -22.88 -14.14
CA MET A 329 -13.65 -21.59 -14.62
C MET A 329 -13.05 -21.19 -15.96
N ARG A 330 -13.80 -20.42 -16.75
CA ARG A 330 -13.36 -19.90 -18.05
C ARG A 330 -13.88 -18.47 -18.23
N LEU A 331 -13.04 -17.60 -18.78
CA LEU A 331 -13.40 -16.23 -19.14
C LEU A 331 -13.66 -16.11 -20.64
N ASP A 332 -14.66 -15.35 -21.07
CA ASP A 332 -14.78 -14.99 -22.49
C ASP A 332 -13.71 -13.98 -22.91
N THR A 333 -13.37 -13.95 -24.20
CA THR A 333 -12.47 -12.95 -24.78
C THR A 333 -12.89 -11.52 -24.42
N GLY A 334 -11.92 -10.72 -23.99
CA GLY A 334 -12.14 -9.34 -23.54
C GLY A 334 -12.60 -9.22 -22.08
N THR A 335 -12.64 -10.32 -21.32
CA THR A 335 -12.94 -10.33 -19.88
C THR A 335 -11.67 -10.63 -19.09
N ALA A 336 -11.49 -9.93 -17.97
CA ALA A 336 -10.43 -10.20 -17.01
C ALA A 336 -10.99 -10.05 -15.60
N LEU A 337 -10.46 -10.82 -14.65
CA LEU A 337 -10.76 -10.68 -13.23
C LEU A 337 -9.81 -9.67 -12.55
N ASP A 338 -10.33 -8.99 -11.54
CA ASP A 338 -9.60 -8.11 -10.63
C ASP A 338 -10.16 -8.26 -9.21
N PHE A 339 -9.26 -8.50 -8.25
CA PHE A 339 -9.60 -8.62 -6.84
C PHE A 339 -9.09 -7.43 -6.00
N ASP A 340 -8.59 -6.35 -6.62
CA ASP A 340 -8.02 -5.19 -5.91
C ASP A 340 -9.02 -4.57 -4.89
N GLY A 341 -10.33 -4.68 -5.13
CA GLY A 341 -11.38 -4.17 -4.25
C GLY A 341 -11.84 -5.11 -3.12
N ILE A 342 -11.23 -6.30 -2.97
CA ILE A 342 -11.63 -7.30 -1.97
C ILE A 342 -10.45 -8.06 -1.33
N ALA A 343 -9.32 -8.19 -2.03
CA ALA A 343 -8.22 -9.07 -1.64
C ALA A 343 -7.54 -8.66 -0.33
N LYS A 344 -7.40 -7.36 -0.06
CA LYS A 344 -6.79 -6.88 1.19
C LYS A 344 -7.69 -7.16 2.38
N GLY A 345 -9.00 -6.93 2.25
CA GLY A 345 -9.98 -7.35 3.25
C GLY A 345 -9.90 -8.84 3.58
N TYR A 346 -9.79 -9.68 2.54
CA TYR A 346 -9.62 -11.13 2.71
C TYR A 346 -8.31 -11.50 3.45
N ALA A 347 -7.21 -10.85 3.11
CA ALA A 347 -5.94 -11.03 3.82
C ALA A 347 -6.03 -10.61 5.29
N VAL A 348 -6.71 -9.48 5.57
CA VAL A 348 -6.97 -9.03 6.94
C VAL A 348 -7.76 -10.08 7.72
N ASP A 349 -8.81 -10.67 7.16
CA ASP A 349 -9.57 -11.75 7.82
C ASP A 349 -8.68 -12.95 8.16
N ARG A 350 -7.77 -13.35 7.27
CA ARG A 350 -6.83 -14.45 7.52
C ARG A 350 -5.86 -14.14 8.67
N VAL A 351 -5.28 -12.94 8.68
CA VAL A 351 -4.42 -12.49 9.77
C VAL A 351 -5.18 -12.51 11.10
N ILE A 352 -6.41 -12.00 11.14
CA ILE A 352 -7.23 -12.01 12.36
C ILE A 352 -7.54 -13.45 12.81
N ARG A 353 -7.81 -14.39 11.89
CA ARG A 353 -8.01 -15.81 12.24
C ARG A 353 -6.77 -16.41 12.89
N ILE A 354 -5.58 -16.13 12.35
CA ILE A 354 -4.31 -16.60 12.90
C ILE A 354 -4.08 -16.03 14.30
N LEU A 355 -4.25 -14.71 14.46
CA LEU A 355 -4.11 -14.03 15.76
C LEU A 355 -5.07 -14.61 16.81
N ARG A 356 -6.37 -14.71 16.49
CA ARG A 356 -7.38 -15.26 17.41
C ARG A 356 -7.15 -16.72 17.75
N SER A 357 -6.76 -17.55 16.77
CA SER A 357 -6.49 -18.97 16.99
C SER A 357 -5.26 -19.20 17.88
N ALA A 358 -4.31 -18.26 17.88
CA ALA A 358 -3.17 -18.24 18.80
C ALA A 358 -3.49 -17.64 20.18
N GLY A 359 -4.75 -17.25 20.42
CA GLY A 359 -5.20 -16.68 21.69
C GLY A 359 -4.88 -15.20 21.89
N ILE A 360 -4.52 -14.46 20.83
CA ILE A 360 -4.34 -13.01 20.89
C ILE A 360 -5.71 -12.35 21.10
N SER A 361 -5.88 -11.69 22.25
CA SER A 361 -7.12 -11.03 22.66
C SER A 361 -7.16 -9.53 22.39
N SER A 362 -6.01 -8.94 22.02
CA SER A 362 -5.87 -7.55 21.63
C SER A 362 -4.84 -7.41 20.52
N GLY A 363 -5.24 -6.78 19.41
CA GLY A 363 -4.37 -6.58 18.26
C GLY A 363 -5.00 -5.71 17.18
N LEU A 364 -4.16 -5.20 16.30
CA LEU A 364 -4.55 -4.35 15.18
C LEU A 364 -3.87 -4.83 13.90
N VAL A 365 -4.65 -4.96 12.83
CA VAL A 365 -4.17 -5.24 11.49
C VAL A 365 -4.50 -4.04 10.62
N ASN A 366 -3.52 -3.51 9.92
CA ASN A 366 -3.70 -2.42 8.96
C ASN A 366 -2.99 -2.78 7.66
N PHE A 367 -3.78 -2.97 6.61
CA PHE A 367 -3.27 -3.25 5.27
C PHE A 367 -3.51 -2.03 4.36
N GLY A 368 -2.45 -1.24 4.18
CA GLY A 368 -2.43 -0.11 3.26
C GLY A 368 -3.43 1.01 3.57
N GLU A 369 -3.71 1.26 4.86
CA GLU A 369 -4.62 2.31 5.37
C GLU A 369 -6.09 2.18 4.92
N SER A 370 -6.42 1.11 4.20
CA SER A 370 -7.71 0.95 3.52
C SER A 370 -8.44 -0.32 3.91
N SER A 371 -7.77 -1.28 4.52
CA SER A 371 -8.40 -2.48 5.07
C SER A 371 -7.80 -2.72 6.46
N ILE A 372 -8.60 -2.54 7.51
CA ILE A 372 -8.15 -2.46 8.90
C ILE A 372 -9.03 -3.36 9.76
N ALA A 373 -8.47 -4.03 10.76
CA ALA A 373 -9.24 -4.80 11.73
C ALA A 373 -8.65 -4.70 13.12
N ALA A 374 -9.52 -4.65 14.12
CA ALA A 374 -9.15 -4.50 15.53
C ALA A 374 -9.76 -5.61 16.37
N ILE A 375 -8.91 -6.40 17.03
CA ILE A 375 -9.30 -7.37 18.07
C ILE A 375 -9.24 -6.64 19.41
N GLY A 376 -10.32 -6.70 20.18
CA GLY A 376 -10.37 -6.11 21.51
C GLY A 376 -9.93 -4.64 21.53
N SER A 377 -9.27 -4.24 22.62
CA SER A 377 -8.85 -2.86 22.86
C SER A 377 -7.33 -2.78 23.09
N PRO A 378 -6.66 -1.68 22.70
CA PRO A 378 -5.23 -1.50 22.95
C PRO A 378 -4.95 -1.39 24.46
N ALA A 379 -3.71 -1.69 24.86
CA ALA A 379 -3.31 -1.55 26.26
C ALA A 379 -3.49 -0.10 26.74
N GLY A 380 -4.23 0.08 27.83
CA GLY A 380 -4.43 1.39 28.46
C GLY A 380 -5.46 2.31 27.79
N ALA A 381 -6.14 1.88 26.71
CA ALA A 381 -7.20 2.65 26.07
C ALA A 381 -8.42 1.79 25.74
N GLY A 382 -9.61 2.41 25.66
CA GLY A 382 -10.87 1.68 25.48
C GLY A 382 -11.09 1.15 24.05
N ARG A 383 -10.47 1.77 23.04
CA ARG A 383 -10.67 1.49 21.61
C ARG A 383 -9.41 1.84 20.82
N TRP A 384 -9.23 1.19 19.68
CA TRP A 384 -8.19 1.50 18.69
C TRP A 384 -8.57 2.73 17.89
N GLN A 385 -7.62 3.64 17.70
CA GLN A 385 -7.83 4.89 16.96
C GLN A 385 -7.36 4.77 15.52
N ILE A 386 -8.28 5.00 14.60
CA ILE A 386 -8.04 4.91 13.16
C ILE A 386 -8.26 6.28 12.53
N SER A 387 -7.23 6.80 11.87
CA SER A 387 -7.32 8.05 11.12
C SER A 387 -7.61 7.76 9.66
N VAL A 388 -8.64 8.40 9.11
CA VAL A 388 -8.96 8.36 7.68
C VAL A 388 -8.54 9.68 7.04
N ARG A 389 -7.68 9.57 6.03
CA ARG A 389 -7.10 10.72 5.32
C ARG A 389 -8.12 11.39 4.40
N ASP A 390 -8.02 12.71 4.26
CA ASP A 390 -8.78 13.48 3.26
C ASP A 390 -8.26 13.16 1.84
N PRO A 391 -9.07 12.55 0.95
CA PRO A 391 -8.66 12.19 -0.40
C PRO A 391 -8.36 13.40 -1.30
N ARG A 392 -8.85 14.60 -0.95
CA ARG A 392 -8.57 15.85 -1.69
C ARG A 392 -7.18 16.40 -1.42
N ARG A 393 -6.44 15.78 -0.50
CA ARG A 393 -5.18 16.29 0.04
C ARG A 393 -4.06 15.33 -0.34
N PRO A 394 -2.95 15.82 -0.90
CA PRO A 394 -1.86 14.94 -1.29
C PRO A 394 -1.28 14.21 -0.08
N LYS A 395 -0.80 12.97 -0.24
CA LYS A 395 -0.11 12.16 0.77
C LYS A 395 1.08 12.87 1.39
N SER A 396 1.71 13.76 0.63
CA SER A 396 2.87 14.55 1.07
C SER A 396 2.52 15.71 2.00
N VAL A 397 1.26 16.10 2.17
CA VAL A 397 0.84 17.29 2.93
C VAL A 397 0.20 16.90 4.26
N ALA A 398 0.48 17.63 5.35
CA ALA A 398 -0.35 17.63 6.57
C ALA A 398 -1.74 17.83 6.11
N THR A 399 -2.55 16.89 6.50
CA THR A 399 -3.88 17.29 6.88
C THR A 399 -4.22 16.62 8.17
N GLN A 400 -4.91 17.39 9.02
CA GLN A 400 -5.78 16.77 10.01
C GLN A 400 -6.58 15.67 9.30
N PRO A 401 -6.70 14.48 9.90
CA PRO A 401 -7.49 13.43 9.30
C PRO A 401 -8.90 13.95 9.07
N LEU A 402 -9.48 13.56 7.94
CA LEU A 402 -10.85 13.92 7.60
C LEU A 402 -11.84 13.32 8.60
N LEU A 403 -11.50 12.14 9.12
CA LEU A 403 -12.31 11.38 10.05
C LEU A 403 -11.41 10.59 11.00
N ARG A 404 -11.77 10.56 12.29
CA ARG A 404 -11.18 9.69 13.31
C ARG A 404 -12.22 8.69 13.78
N LEU A 405 -11.84 7.42 13.81
CA LEU A 405 -12.68 6.32 14.23
C LEU A 405 -12.09 5.63 15.46
N ALA A 406 -12.94 5.38 16.46
CA ALA A 406 -12.62 4.59 17.63
C ALA A 406 -13.28 3.21 17.52
N ILE A 407 -12.48 2.17 17.25
CA ILE A 407 -12.97 0.81 16.97
C ILE A 407 -12.53 -0.23 18.00
N ARG A 408 -13.37 -1.25 18.19
CA ARG A 408 -13.11 -2.45 19.00
C ARG A 408 -13.91 -3.59 18.39
N ASP A 409 -13.27 -4.75 18.18
CA ASP A 409 -13.89 -5.93 17.57
C ASP A 409 -14.63 -5.61 16.26
N ALA A 410 -13.97 -4.82 15.41
CA ALA A 410 -14.53 -4.35 14.15
C ALA A 410 -13.49 -4.40 13.01
N VAL A 411 -14.00 -4.45 11.79
CA VAL A 411 -13.26 -4.23 10.54
C VAL A 411 -13.65 -2.87 9.97
N VAL A 412 -12.70 -2.18 9.34
CA VAL A 412 -12.89 -0.90 8.66
C VAL A 412 -12.27 -0.99 7.28
N SER A 413 -13.07 -0.70 6.26
CA SER A 413 -12.62 -0.58 4.87
C SER A 413 -12.84 0.82 4.34
N VAL A 414 -11.86 1.35 3.60
CA VAL A 414 -11.86 2.71 3.07
C VAL A 414 -11.55 2.69 1.58
N SER A 415 -12.50 3.19 0.79
CA SER A 415 -12.34 3.47 -0.64
C SER A 415 -12.37 4.98 -0.85
N GLY A 416 -11.43 5.55 -1.61
CA GLY A 416 -11.34 7.00 -1.78
C GLY A 416 -10.74 7.43 -3.10
N ALA A 417 -11.09 8.64 -3.54
CA ALA A 417 -10.56 9.32 -4.72
C ALA A 417 -9.12 9.82 -4.50
N TYR A 418 -8.26 8.97 -3.93
CA TYR A 418 -6.87 9.29 -3.63
C TYR A 418 -6.04 9.44 -4.90
N GLU A 419 -4.77 9.82 -4.73
CA GLU A 419 -3.85 10.15 -5.83
C GLU A 419 -3.54 8.99 -6.79
N ARG A 420 -4.07 7.77 -6.58
CA ARG A 420 -3.97 6.63 -7.53
C ARG A 420 -4.76 6.86 -8.83
N GLY A 421 -5.27 8.08 -9.05
CA GLY A 421 -6.17 8.39 -10.16
C GLY A 421 -7.52 7.68 -9.99
N PRO A 422 -8.41 7.81 -10.98
CA PRO A 422 -9.73 7.22 -10.90
C PRO A 422 -9.69 5.71 -11.23
N HIS A 423 -9.22 4.93 -10.27
CA HIS A 423 -9.04 3.48 -10.38
C HIS A 423 -10.28 2.68 -9.94
N ILE A 424 -11.22 3.31 -9.23
CA ILE A 424 -12.54 2.73 -8.93
C ILE A 424 -13.50 3.16 -10.04
N ILE A 425 -14.08 2.17 -10.70
CA ILE A 425 -14.93 2.34 -11.87
C ILE A 425 -16.36 1.97 -11.52
N ASP A 426 -17.33 2.77 -11.96
CA ASP A 426 -18.74 2.39 -11.96
C ASP A 426 -18.95 1.27 -13.00
N PRO A 427 -19.35 0.05 -12.58
CA PRO A 427 -19.45 -1.11 -13.46
C PRO A 427 -20.56 -0.97 -14.51
N PHE A 428 -21.54 -0.08 -14.31
CA PHE A 428 -22.64 0.14 -15.25
C PHE A 428 -22.28 1.16 -16.33
N THR A 429 -21.45 2.15 -16.01
CA THR A 429 -21.05 3.20 -16.97
C THR A 429 -19.66 2.99 -17.56
N GLY A 430 -18.83 2.15 -16.93
CA GLY A 430 -17.42 1.95 -17.30
C GLY A 430 -16.55 3.18 -17.04
N LYS A 431 -17.05 4.14 -16.25
CA LYS A 431 -16.38 5.41 -15.96
C LYS A 431 -16.20 5.58 -14.45
N PRO A 432 -15.24 6.41 -14.02
CA PRO A 432 -15.13 6.78 -12.61
C PRO A 432 -16.38 7.55 -12.15
N PRO A 433 -16.89 7.30 -10.93
CA PRO A 433 -17.99 8.10 -10.37
C PRO A 433 -17.52 9.55 -10.15
N PRO A 434 -18.17 10.56 -10.75
CA PRO A 434 -17.67 11.94 -10.72
C PRO A 434 -17.77 12.61 -9.34
N ASP A 435 -18.73 12.17 -8.51
CA ASP A 435 -19.11 12.84 -7.26
C ASP A 435 -18.73 12.05 -5.99
N SER A 436 -17.97 10.96 -6.11
CA SER A 436 -17.54 10.16 -4.96
C SER A 436 -16.14 10.54 -4.51
N LEU A 437 -16.01 11.02 -3.27
CA LEU A 437 -14.72 11.35 -2.68
C LEU A 437 -14.22 10.25 -1.74
N LEU A 438 -15.10 9.69 -0.91
CA LEU A 438 -14.75 8.69 0.10
C LEU A 438 -15.95 7.78 0.41
N ALA A 439 -15.69 6.51 0.65
CA ALA A 439 -16.60 5.57 1.27
C ALA A 439 -15.87 4.82 2.39
N VAL A 440 -16.46 4.80 3.58
CA VAL A 440 -15.97 4.10 4.76
C VAL A 440 -17.02 3.10 5.18
N VAL A 441 -16.63 1.84 5.38
CA VAL A 441 -17.52 0.76 5.80
C VAL A 441 -16.93 0.13 7.06
N VAL A 442 -17.77 0.00 8.10
CA VAL A 442 -17.44 -0.62 9.38
C VAL A 442 -18.32 -1.84 9.58
N GLY A 443 -17.69 -2.99 9.80
CA GLY A 443 -18.38 -4.27 10.03
C GLY A 443 -17.95 -4.94 11.33
N PRO A 444 -18.76 -5.87 11.86
CA PRO A 444 -18.39 -6.63 13.05
C PRO A 444 -17.28 -7.64 12.76
N LEU A 445 -16.24 -7.69 13.61
CA LEU A 445 -15.14 -8.65 13.44
C LEU A 445 -15.57 -10.11 13.63
N ALA A 446 -16.66 -10.36 14.36
CA ALA A 446 -17.19 -11.71 14.58
C ALA A 446 -17.72 -12.38 13.29
N ALA A 447 -18.09 -11.58 12.30
CA ALA A 447 -18.63 -12.07 11.02
C ALA A 447 -17.54 -12.36 9.98
N TRP A 448 -16.25 -12.08 10.28
CA TRP A 448 -15.15 -12.17 9.31
C TRP A 448 -15.44 -11.33 8.05
N ASP A 449 -15.91 -10.12 8.31
CA ASP A 449 -16.42 -9.22 7.29
C ASP A 449 -15.30 -8.44 6.57
N GLY A 450 -14.00 -8.73 6.77
CA GLY A 450 -12.92 -7.97 6.15
C GLY A 450 -13.02 -7.92 4.63
N ALA A 451 -13.13 -9.07 3.97
CA ALA A 451 -13.33 -9.14 2.52
C ALA A 451 -14.62 -8.42 2.10
N ARG A 452 -15.70 -8.68 2.84
CA ARG A 452 -17.03 -8.17 2.54
C ARG A 452 -17.08 -6.64 2.67
N SER A 453 -16.55 -6.06 3.74
CA SER A 453 -16.48 -4.61 3.96
C SER A 453 -15.63 -3.91 2.91
N ASP A 454 -14.56 -4.55 2.43
CA ASP A 454 -13.68 -4.02 1.38
C ASP A 454 -14.45 -3.87 0.06
N ALA A 455 -15.17 -4.93 -0.32
CA ALA A 455 -16.03 -4.94 -1.50
C ALA A 455 -17.19 -3.94 -1.37
N TRP A 456 -17.83 -3.87 -0.20
CA TRP A 456 -18.89 -2.90 0.09
C TRP A 456 -18.38 -1.45 0.05
N SER A 457 -17.15 -1.17 0.50
CA SER A 457 -16.56 0.16 0.40
C SER A 457 -16.38 0.58 -1.06
N THR A 458 -15.94 -0.35 -1.92
CA THR A 458 -15.80 -0.15 -3.36
C THR A 458 -17.17 0.08 -4.01
N ALA A 459 -18.17 -0.74 -3.67
CA ALA A 459 -19.54 -0.60 -4.17
C ALA A 459 -20.18 0.72 -3.76
N LEU A 460 -20.06 1.13 -2.49
CA LEU A 460 -20.56 2.41 -2.00
C LEU A 460 -19.87 3.59 -2.69
N PHE A 461 -18.56 3.47 -2.94
CA PHE A 461 -17.83 4.48 -3.69
C PHE A 461 -18.34 4.59 -5.14
N ALA A 462 -18.56 3.48 -5.84
CA ALA A 462 -19.09 3.47 -7.20
C ALA A 462 -20.55 3.95 -7.29
N CYS A 463 -21.38 3.52 -6.35
CA CYS A 463 -22.82 3.71 -6.36
C CYS A 463 -23.27 5.07 -5.81
N GLY A 464 -22.56 5.57 -4.80
CA GLY A 464 -22.95 6.75 -4.04
C GLY A 464 -23.87 6.44 -2.86
N PRO A 465 -24.49 7.48 -2.26
CA PRO A 465 -25.22 7.37 -1.00
C PRO A 465 -26.49 6.51 -1.09
N LYS A 466 -26.96 6.21 -2.30
CA LYS A 466 -28.14 5.36 -2.54
C LYS A 466 -27.97 3.92 -2.05
N LEU A 467 -26.73 3.44 -1.89
CA LEU A 467 -26.43 2.09 -1.38
C LEU A 467 -26.32 2.04 0.15
N LEU A 468 -26.40 3.18 0.87
CA LEU A 468 -26.22 3.20 2.33
C LEU A 468 -27.29 2.40 3.08
N ALA A 469 -28.54 2.44 2.61
CA ALA A 469 -29.63 1.66 3.21
C ALA A 469 -29.40 0.15 3.05
N ASP A 470 -28.92 -0.27 1.87
CA ASP A 470 -28.56 -1.66 1.61
C ASP A 470 -27.36 -2.10 2.46
N ALA A 471 -26.36 -1.24 2.66
CA ALA A 471 -25.23 -1.51 3.55
C ALA A 471 -25.69 -1.73 5.00
N GLY A 472 -26.61 -0.89 5.49
CA GLY A 472 -27.24 -1.06 6.80
C GLY A 472 -28.00 -2.38 6.93
N ALA A 473 -28.80 -2.74 5.91
CA ALA A 473 -29.51 -4.02 5.86
C ALA A 473 -28.56 -5.24 5.81
N ALA A 474 -27.38 -5.06 5.22
CA ALA A 474 -26.30 -6.04 5.17
C ALA A 474 -25.49 -6.16 6.48
N GLY A 475 -25.81 -5.36 7.50
CA GLY A 475 -25.17 -5.40 8.81
C GLY A 475 -23.94 -4.48 8.96
N PHE A 476 -23.75 -3.55 8.03
CA PHE A 476 -22.66 -2.58 8.07
C PHE A 476 -23.12 -1.21 8.57
N GLU A 477 -22.21 -0.51 9.24
CA GLU A 477 -22.29 0.95 9.33
C GLU A 477 -21.41 1.56 8.26
N ALA A 478 -21.87 2.61 7.60
CA ALA A 478 -21.14 3.21 6.50
C ALA A 478 -21.27 4.73 6.44
N LEU A 479 -20.24 5.38 5.91
CA LEU A 479 -20.21 6.80 5.55
C LEU A 479 -19.79 6.93 4.10
N TRP A 480 -20.54 7.71 3.34
CA TRP A 480 -20.18 8.14 2.00
C TRP A 480 -20.01 9.66 1.98
N LEU A 481 -18.97 10.14 1.32
CA LEU A 481 -18.66 11.56 1.15
C LEU A 481 -18.65 11.93 -0.32
N GLY A 482 -19.47 12.93 -0.67
CA GLY A 482 -19.42 13.61 -1.96
C GLY A 482 -19.45 15.13 -1.81
N PRO A 483 -19.66 15.88 -2.91
CA PRO A 483 -19.62 17.34 -2.95
C PRO A 483 -20.57 18.03 -1.95
N ALA A 484 -21.74 17.44 -1.71
CA ALA A 484 -22.75 17.97 -0.79
C ALA A 484 -22.43 17.71 0.70
N GLY A 485 -21.37 16.94 0.99
CA GLY A 485 -20.99 16.55 2.35
C GLY A 485 -21.24 15.08 2.66
N PRO A 486 -20.95 14.64 3.89
CA PRO A 486 -21.04 13.24 4.29
C PRO A 486 -22.48 12.81 4.56
N VAL A 487 -22.86 11.66 4.02
CA VAL A 487 -24.10 10.93 4.34
C VAL A 487 -23.70 9.60 5.00
N ARG A 488 -24.37 9.21 6.09
CA ARG A 488 -23.99 8.02 6.85
C ARG A 488 -25.19 7.25 7.36
N THR A 489 -24.98 5.96 7.63
CA THR A 489 -25.95 5.11 8.33
C THR A 489 -26.11 5.57 9.78
N LYS A 490 -27.24 5.22 10.41
CA LYS A 490 -27.62 5.75 11.73
C LYS A 490 -26.64 5.38 12.85
N GLY A 491 -26.04 4.20 12.81
CA GLY A 491 -25.12 3.71 13.83
C GLY A 491 -23.66 4.11 13.61
N PHE A 492 -23.31 4.72 12.47
CA PHE A 492 -21.94 5.08 12.15
C PHE A 492 -21.31 6.03 13.19
N SER A 493 -22.12 6.94 13.76
CA SER A 493 -21.67 7.89 14.78
C SER A 493 -21.17 7.23 16.06
N ALA A 494 -21.48 5.96 16.31
CA ALA A 494 -20.93 5.20 17.43
C ALA A 494 -19.43 4.90 17.29
N TYR A 495 -18.88 5.04 16.08
CA TYR A 495 -17.46 4.87 15.79
C TYR A 495 -16.73 6.19 15.62
N GLU A 496 -17.43 7.30 15.37
CA GLU A 496 -16.81 8.62 15.25
C GLU A 496 -16.32 9.07 16.63
N GLU A 497 -15.07 9.52 16.71
CA GLU A 497 -14.68 10.31 17.88
C GLU A 497 -15.45 11.62 17.87
N GLY A 498 -16.00 12.01 19.02
CA GLY A 498 -16.54 13.36 19.20
C GLY A 498 -15.47 14.41 18.90
N PRO A 499 -15.87 15.62 18.48
CA PRO A 499 -14.94 16.69 18.11
C PRO A 499 -13.95 17.06 19.21
#